data_AF-A0A450RUZ3-F1
#
_entry.id   AF-A0A450RUZ3-F1
#
_cell.length_a   1.000
_cell.length_b   1.000
_cell.length_c   1.000
_cell.angle_alpha   90.00
_cell.angle_beta   90.00
_cell.angle_gamma   90.00
#
_symmetry.space_group_name_H-M   'P 1'
#
loop_
_entity.id
_entity.type
_entity.pdbx_description
1 polymer ?
#
loop_
_entity_poly.entity_id
_entity_poly.type
_entity_poly.pdbx_seq_one_letter_code
_entity_poly.pdbx_strand_id
1 'polypeptide(L)'
;MEHAIPHPELKWTTEIPGRFVQDSGDKRPKSKLTIRLPMDTIAFAKTYARRHGITVTDLIAGYLLRMENQNPHAIHPEVRRHSRLLSDTVDAREIYANHMLTKHQ
;
A
#
# COMPACT_ATOMS: atom_id res chain seq x y z
N MET A 1 -42.59 -47.84 13.48
CA MET A 1 -42.82 -46.50 14.06
C MET A 1 -41.99 -46.46 15.33
N GLU A 2 -40.91 -45.70 15.52
CA GLU A 2 -40.21 -44.66 14.77
C GLU A 2 -38.70 -44.90 14.92
N HIS A 3 -37.92 -44.61 13.88
CA HIS A 3 -36.47 -44.73 13.90
C HIS A 3 -35.84 -43.57 14.71
N ALA A 4 -35.04 -43.91 15.74
CA ALA A 4 -34.17 -42.96 16.40
C ALA A 4 -33.02 -42.56 15.45
N ILE A 5 -32.99 -41.30 15.01
CA ILE A 5 -31.88 -40.72 14.25
C ILE A 5 -30.95 -40.03 15.26
N PRO A 6 -29.65 -40.39 15.32
CA PRO A 6 -28.69 -39.67 16.14
C PRO A 6 -28.45 -38.27 15.56
N HIS A 7 -28.63 -37.23 16.36
CA HIS A 7 -28.26 -35.86 16.01
C HIS A 7 -26.74 -35.74 15.83
N PRO A 8 -26.23 -35.34 14.66
CA PRO A 8 -24.82 -35.02 14.50
C PRO A 8 -24.53 -33.63 15.08
N GLU A 9 -23.40 -33.52 15.77
CA GLU A 9 -22.91 -32.32 16.42
C GLU A 9 -22.86 -31.11 15.48
N LEU A 10 -23.57 -30.05 15.88
CA LEU A 10 -23.61 -28.77 15.18
C LEU A 10 -22.25 -28.06 15.36
N LYS A 11 -21.32 -28.27 14.41
CA LYS A 11 -20.08 -27.50 14.34
C LYS A 11 -20.42 -26.05 14.01
N TRP A 12 -20.19 -25.14 14.96
CA TRP A 12 -20.23 -23.69 14.70
C TRP A 12 -19.03 -23.26 13.85
N THR A 13 -19.04 -23.59 12.57
CA THR A 13 -18.25 -22.85 11.58
C THR A 13 -19.11 -21.70 11.10
N THR A 14 -19.10 -20.60 11.87
CA THR A 14 -19.68 -19.33 11.45
C THR A 14 -18.81 -18.75 10.33
N GLU A 15 -18.98 -19.28 9.12
CA GLU A 15 -18.68 -18.53 7.90
C GLU A 15 -19.72 -17.41 7.83
N ILE A 16 -19.29 -16.17 8.08
CA ILE A 16 -20.09 -14.98 7.77
C ILE A 16 -19.95 -14.76 6.26
N PRO A 17 -20.98 -14.98 5.43
CA PRO A 17 -20.88 -14.76 3.99
C PRO A 17 -21.01 -13.26 3.71
N GLY A 18 -19.89 -12.55 3.85
CA GLY A 18 -19.76 -11.14 3.48
C GLY A 18 -18.87 -11.00 2.25
N ARG A 19 -19.43 -11.28 1.07
CA ARG A 19 -18.98 -10.79 -0.26
C ARG A 19 -17.47 -10.55 -0.39
N PHE A 20 -16.72 -11.60 -0.72
CA PHE A 20 -15.40 -11.43 -1.31
C PHE A 20 -15.58 -10.69 -2.64
N VAL A 21 -15.19 -9.41 -2.69
CA VAL A 21 -15.08 -8.67 -3.94
C VAL A 21 -14.10 -9.43 -4.81
N GLN A 22 -14.54 -9.85 -6.00
CA GLN A 22 -13.71 -10.50 -7.00
C GLN A 22 -12.49 -9.61 -7.30
N ASP A 23 -11.33 -10.24 -7.19
CA ASP A 23 -10.03 -9.72 -7.56
C ASP A 23 -10.09 -9.20 -9.00
N SER A 24 -10.15 -7.87 -9.14
CA SER A 24 -10.18 -7.20 -10.43
C SER A 24 -8.79 -7.22 -11.04
N GLY A 25 -8.43 -8.30 -11.73
CA GLY A 25 -7.45 -8.34 -12.82
C GLY A 25 -6.03 -7.82 -12.57
N ASP A 26 -5.58 -7.62 -11.33
CA ASP A 26 -4.21 -7.20 -11.03
C ASP A 26 -3.32 -8.45 -10.85
N LYS A 27 -2.53 -8.78 -11.88
CA LYS A 27 -1.63 -9.94 -11.90
C LYS A 27 -0.41 -9.85 -10.95
N ARG A 28 -0.39 -8.89 -10.02
CA ARG A 28 0.73 -8.73 -9.08
C ARG A 28 0.63 -9.79 -7.96
N PRO A 29 1.73 -10.46 -7.61
CA PRO A 29 1.73 -11.42 -6.51
C PRO A 29 1.40 -10.72 -5.19
N LYS A 30 0.45 -11.27 -4.43
CA LYS A 30 0.01 -10.75 -3.11
C LYS A 30 0.48 -11.71 -2.01
N SER A 31 0.92 -11.16 -0.89
CA SER A 31 1.34 -11.94 0.30
C SER A 31 0.47 -11.58 1.51
N LYS A 32 0.21 -12.54 2.39
CA LYS A 32 -0.58 -12.32 3.61
C LYS A 32 0.32 -11.79 4.73
N LEU A 33 0.02 -10.60 5.22
CA LEU A 33 0.65 -10.02 6.41
C LEU A 33 -0.35 -10.05 7.57
N THR A 34 0.09 -10.54 8.74
CA THR A 34 -0.71 -10.51 9.97
C THR A 34 -0.10 -9.51 10.94
N ILE A 35 -0.85 -8.47 11.28
CA ILE A 35 -0.43 -7.41 12.22
C ILE A 35 -1.35 -7.39 13.44
N ARG A 36 -0.80 -6.98 14.59
CA ARG A 36 -1.57 -6.75 15.81
C ARG A 36 -1.89 -5.27 15.89
N LEU A 37 -3.18 -4.94 16.02
CA LEU A 37 -3.67 -3.57 16.17
C LEU A 37 -4.67 -3.52 17.33
N PRO A 38 -4.85 -2.35 17.98
CA PRO A 38 -5.92 -2.16 18.94
C PRO A 38 -7.28 -2.49 18.33
N MET A 39 -8.18 -3.08 19.13
CA MET A 39 -9.50 -3.50 18.66
C MET A 39 -10.31 -2.33 18.07
N ASP A 40 -10.22 -1.15 18.70
CA ASP A 40 -10.91 0.06 18.26
C ASP A 40 -10.43 0.50 16.87
N THR A 41 -9.12 0.38 16.61
CA THR A 41 -8.52 0.70 15.31
C THR A 41 -9.01 -0.27 14.22
N ILE A 42 -9.15 -1.56 14.54
CA ILE A 42 -9.69 -2.57 13.61
C ILE A 42 -11.16 -2.27 13.30
N ALA A 43 -11.95 -1.94 14.32
CA ALA A 43 -13.37 -1.60 14.16
C ALA A 43 -13.55 -0.35 13.28
N PHE A 44 -12.73 0.68 13.52
CA PHE A 44 -12.71 1.89 12.71
C PHE A 44 -12.35 1.57 11.24
N ALA A 45 -11.26 0.84 11.01
CA ALA A 45 -10.81 0.50 9.65
C ALA A 45 -11.88 -0.26 8.85
N LYS A 46 -12.56 -1.23 9.48
CA LYS A 46 -13.68 -1.96 8.87
C LYS A 46 -14.86 -1.04 8.53
N THR A 47 -15.21 -0.14 9.44
CA THR A 47 -16.34 0.78 9.27
C THR A 47 -16.06 1.80 8.16
N TYR A 48 -14.84 2.34 8.13
CA TYR A 48 -14.36 3.23 7.10
C TYR A 48 -14.38 2.54 5.73
N ALA A 49 -13.76 1.35 5.63
CA ALA A 49 -13.72 0.58 4.39
C ALA A 49 -15.14 0.30 3.85
N ARG A 50 -16.07 -0.12 4.71
CA ARG A 50 -17.47 -0.34 4.36
C ARG A 50 -18.18 0.92 3.87
N ARG A 51 -17.97 2.06 4.54
CA ARG A 51 -18.57 3.35 4.14
C ARG A 51 -18.08 3.80 2.77
N HIS A 52 -16.81 3.54 2.46
CA HIS A 52 -16.17 3.97 1.21
C HIS A 52 -16.21 2.90 0.10
N GLY A 53 -16.83 1.75 0.34
CA GLY A 53 -16.96 0.68 -0.66
C GLY A 53 -15.64 0.00 -1.03
N ILE A 54 -14.62 0.09 -0.17
CA ILE A 54 -13.28 -0.49 -0.38
C ILE A 54 -13.01 -1.62 0.62
N THR A 55 -11.98 -2.43 0.38
CA THR A 55 -11.53 -3.41 1.37
C THR A 55 -10.56 -2.78 2.39
N VAL A 56 -10.39 -3.43 3.54
CA VAL A 56 -9.37 -3.02 4.53
C VAL A 56 -7.96 -3.15 3.93
N THR A 57 -7.75 -4.12 3.03
CA THR A 57 -6.50 -4.27 2.29
C THR A 57 -6.24 -3.07 1.40
N ASP A 58 -7.24 -2.60 0.65
CA ASP A 58 -7.10 -1.42 -0.22
C ASP A 58 -6.85 -0.15 0.57
N LEU A 59 -7.53 -0.01 1.71
CA LEU A 59 -7.32 1.10 2.64
C LEU A 59 -5.86 1.15 3.11
N ILE A 60 -5.32 0.01 3.57
CA ILE A 60 -3.94 -0.07 4.06
C ILE A 60 -2.95 0.10 2.89
N ALA A 61 -3.19 -0.55 1.75
CA ALA A 61 -2.33 -0.44 0.58
C ALA A 61 -2.25 1.01 0.07
N GLY A 62 -3.39 1.71 -0.01
CA GLY A 62 -3.44 3.12 -0.38
C GLY A 62 -2.71 4.02 0.61
N TYR A 63 -2.81 3.73 1.91
CA TYR A 63 -2.06 4.46 2.93
C TYR A 63 -0.55 4.23 2.81
N LEU A 64 -0.11 2.98 2.64
CA LEU A 64 1.30 2.64 2.46
C LEU A 64 1.88 3.27 1.19
N LEU A 65 1.13 3.24 0.08
CA LEU A 65 1.52 3.89 -1.17
C LEU A 65 1.60 5.41 -1.01
N ARG A 66 0.66 6.02 -0.29
CA ARG A 66 0.73 7.46 0.02
C ARG A 66 1.98 7.76 0.85
N MET A 67 2.29 6.95 1.84
CA MET A 67 3.47 7.11 2.69
C MET A 67 4.78 6.97 1.90
N GLU A 68 4.86 6.00 0.97
CA GLU A 68 5.98 5.85 0.05
C GLU A 68 6.15 7.08 -0.85
N ASN A 69 5.06 7.60 -1.40
CA ASN A 69 5.07 8.80 -2.24
C ASN A 69 5.29 10.11 -1.48
N GLN A 70 5.10 10.10 -0.15
CA GLN A 70 5.36 11.23 0.74
C GLN A 70 6.83 11.31 1.19
N ASN A 71 7.75 10.60 0.53
CA ASN A 71 9.17 10.68 0.81
C ASN A 71 9.62 12.18 0.82
N PRO A 72 10.02 12.72 1.98
CA PRO A 72 10.31 14.14 2.15
C PRO A 72 11.53 14.62 1.33
N HIS A 73 12.29 13.68 0.75
CA HIS A 73 13.39 13.97 -0.16
C HIS A 73 13.01 13.89 -1.65
N ALA A 74 11.80 13.42 -1.98
CA ALA A 74 11.34 13.38 -3.36
C ALA A 74 10.85 14.76 -3.78
N ILE A 75 11.70 15.49 -4.52
CA ILE A 75 11.28 16.72 -5.22
C ILE A 75 10.09 16.37 -6.11
N HIS A 76 8.97 17.08 -5.92
CA HIS A 76 7.76 16.91 -6.72
C HIS A 76 8.13 16.93 -8.23
N PRO A 77 7.62 16.00 -9.05
CA PRO A 77 8.07 15.81 -10.43
C PRO A 77 7.95 17.07 -11.29
N GLU A 78 6.92 17.90 -11.07
CA GLU A 78 6.82 19.20 -11.74
C GLU A 78 7.91 20.18 -11.30
N VAL A 79 8.27 20.22 -10.02
CA VAL A 79 9.35 21.09 -9.53
C VAL A 79 10.68 20.61 -10.10
N ARG A 80 10.92 19.30 -10.17
CA ARG A 80 12.12 18.72 -10.81
C ARG A 80 12.21 19.06 -12.30
N ARG A 81 11.09 19.04 -13.02
CA ARG A 81 11.04 19.40 -14.45
C ARG A 81 11.42 20.86 -14.71
N HIS A 82 11.04 21.78 -13.83
CA HIS A 82 11.26 23.22 -14.03
C HIS A 82 12.54 23.75 -13.38
N SER A 83 13.02 23.09 -12.30
CA SER A 83 14.12 23.61 -11.48
C SER A 83 15.51 23.46 -12.09
N ARG A 84 15.66 22.71 -13.21
CA ARG A 84 16.97 22.38 -13.82
C ARG A 84 18.01 21.87 -12.82
N LEU A 85 17.55 21.27 -11.72
CA LEU A 85 18.44 20.67 -10.74
C LEU A 85 19.16 19.49 -11.38
N LEU A 86 20.46 19.41 -11.12
CA LEU A 86 21.27 18.28 -11.53
C LEU A 86 20.77 17.02 -10.82
N SER A 87 20.83 15.89 -11.53
CA SER A 87 20.49 14.59 -10.93
C SER A 87 21.46 14.30 -9.79
N ASP A 88 21.00 13.65 -8.72
CA ASP A 88 21.85 13.26 -7.57
C ASP A 88 22.98 12.29 -7.96
N THR A 89 22.90 11.72 -9.15
CA THR A 89 23.93 10.87 -9.77
C THR A 89 25.07 11.66 -10.43
N VAL A 90 24.97 12.99 -10.51
CA VAL A 90 25.96 13.86 -11.15
C VAL A 90 26.86 14.47 -10.08
N ASP A 91 28.16 14.18 -10.13
CA ASP A 91 29.14 14.90 -9.32
C ASP A 91 29.37 16.31 -9.91
N ALA A 92 28.55 17.25 -9.44
CA ALA A 92 28.63 18.65 -9.85
C ALA A 92 29.99 19.29 -9.53
N ARG A 93 30.71 18.79 -8.52
CA ARG A 93 32.00 19.34 -8.10
C ARG A 93 33.08 18.98 -9.09
N GLU A 94 33.10 17.73 -9.54
CA GLU A 94 34.03 17.24 -10.57
C GLU A 94 33.83 17.98 -11.89
N ILE A 95 32.57 18.09 -12.36
CA ILE A 95 32.24 18.77 -13.62
C ILE A 95 32.65 20.25 -13.56
N TYR A 96 32.37 20.93 -12.44
CA TYR A 96 32.75 22.32 -12.27
C TYR A 96 34.28 22.51 -12.29
N ALA A 97 35.02 21.66 -11.58
CA ALA A 97 36.48 21.71 -11.55
C ALA A 97 37.08 21.52 -12.95
N ASN A 98 36.57 20.54 -13.70
CA ASN A 98 37.02 20.27 -15.06
C ASN A 98 36.71 21.45 -16.01
N HIS A 99 35.50 22.01 -15.91
CA HIS A 99 35.12 23.18 -16.70
C HIS A 99 35.98 24.42 -16.41
N MET A 100 36.37 24.65 -15.15
CA MET A 100 37.28 25.75 -14.80
C MET A 100 38.68 25.53 -15.39
N LEU A 101 39.20 24.31 -15.37
CA LEU A 101 40.49 24.00 -15.99
C LEU A 101 40.49 24.25 -17.51
N THR A 102 39.41 23.86 -18.21
CA THR A 102 39.27 24.12 -19.65
C THR A 102 39.09 25.61 -19.96
N LYS A 103 38.44 26.38 -19.09
CA LYS A 103 38.23 27.83 -19.30
C LYS A 103 39.50 28.66 -19.10
N HIS A 104 40.43 28.17 -18.27
CA HIS A 104 41.70 28.86 -17.97
C HIS A 104 42.85 28.48 -18.92
N GLN A 105 42.60 27.58 -19.88
CA GLN A 105 43.44 27.36 -21.06
C GLN A 105 42.99 28.29 -22.19
#